data_AF-A0A9W8WSA3-F1
#
_entry.id   AF-A0A9W8WSA3-F1
#
_cell.length_a   1.000
_cell.length_b   1.000
_cell.length_c   1.000
_cell.angle_alpha   90.00
_cell.angle_beta   90.00
_cell.angle_gamma   90.00
#
_symmetry.space_group_name_H-M   'P 1'
#
loop_
_entity.id
_entity.type
_entity.pdbx_description
1 polymer ?
#
loop_
_entity_poly.entity_id
_entity_poly.type
_entity_poly.pdbx_seq_one_letter_code
_entity_poly.pdbx_strand_id
1 'polypeptide(L)'
;MVQSRISRCNYGTRYHADFDPFKHLECDKYIDKVSGRAKARNQLSWYLKRGDNIDEAKPVRLPWHINVSTEQFPNYYPLSASIFTCNDREPPTRQISTVRQGSSIQSEKPMNISNLRSFKGTDGKQYKKIDFSIEMTVIGTALEFALMYQGKRIGHSSVNAQIDL
;
A
#
# COMPACT_ATOMS: atom_id res chain seq x y z
N MET A 1 -13.14 17.49 -29.58
CA MET A 1 -12.80 17.76 -28.16
C MET A 1 -12.22 16.48 -27.58
N VAL A 2 -11.11 16.56 -26.86
CA VAL A 2 -10.66 15.44 -26.02
C VAL A 2 -11.46 15.56 -24.72
N GLN A 3 -12.40 14.65 -24.48
CA GLN A 3 -13.03 14.52 -23.17
C GLN A 3 -11.96 14.00 -22.20
N SER A 4 -11.59 14.82 -21.21
CA SER A 4 -10.69 14.42 -20.14
C SER A 4 -11.37 13.35 -19.28
N ARG A 5 -10.70 12.22 -19.05
CA ARG A 5 -11.24 11.15 -18.19
C ARG A 5 -10.98 11.49 -16.73
N ILE A 6 -12.04 11.80 -16.00
CA ILE A 6 -11.96 12.11 -14.57
C ILE A 6 -12.24 10.85 -13.73
N SER A 7 -11.41 10.59 -12.73
CA SER A 7 -11.65 9.48 -11.79
C SER A 7 -12.89 9.73 -10.94
N ARG A 8 -13.77 8.73 -10.84
CA ARG A 8 -14.95 8.70 -9.95
C ARG A 8 -14.69 8.00 -8.61
N CYS A 9 -13.49 7.46 -8.43
CA CYS A 9 -13.13 6.66 -7.27
C CYS A 9 -11.73 7.03 -6.76
N ASN A 10 -11.53 6.88 -5.46
CA ASN A 10 -10.22 7.00 -4.83
C ASN A 10 -9.58 5.60 -4.79
N TYR A 11 -8.29 5.50 -5.10
CA TYR A 11 -7.55 4.24 -5.09
C TYR A 11 -6.32 4.38 -4.20
N GLY A 12 -6.18 3.49 -3.23
CA GLY A 12 -5.20 3.63 -2.16
C GLY A 12 -4.74 2.30 -1.59
N THR A 13 -3.81 2.36 -0.65
CA THR A 13 -3.40 1.20 0.15
C THR A 13 -3.49 1.51 1.64
N ARG A 14 -3.59 0.44 2.44
CA ARG A 14 -3.63 0.54 3.90
C ARG A 14 -2.23 0.38 4.47
N TYR A 15 -1.88 1.24 5.43
CA TYR A 15 -0.60 1.20 6.11
C TYR A 15 -0.75 1.42 7.62
N HIS A 16 0.35 1.22 8.35
CA HIS A 16 0.43 1.45 9.78
C HIS A 16 1.31 2.67 10.04
N ALA A 17 0.71 3.76 10.50
CA ALA A 17 1.39 5.01 10.80
C ALA A 17 1.95 5.00 12.23
N ASP A 18 2.90 5.88 12.53
CA ASP A 18 3.23 6.19 13.93
C ASP A 18 2.00 6.83 14.59
N PHE A 19 1.70 6.44 15.84
CA PHE A 19 0.50 6.92 16.52
C PHE A 19 0.65 8.40 16.88
N ASP A 20 -0.39 9.18 16.59
CA ASP A 20 -0.47 10.61 16.85
C ASP A 20 -1.82 10.84 17.53
N PRO A 21 -1.86 11.19 18.82
CA PRO A 21 -3.12 11.32 19.56
C PRO A 21 -4.02 12.45 19.04
N PHE A 22 -3.50 13.37 18.24
CA PHE A 22 -4.28 14.46 17.65
C PHE A 22 -4.89 14.09 16.29
N LYS A 23 -4.48 12.97 15.69
CA LYS A 23 -4.94 12.53 14.35
C LYS A 23 -5.61 11.16 14.36
N HIS A 24 -5.15 10.26 15.22
CA HIS A 24 -5.53 8.86 15.19
C HIS A 24 -6.48 8.50 16.34
N LEU A 25 -7.39 7.56 16.07
CA LEU A 25 -8.29 7.04 17.08
C LEU A 25 -7.56 6.04 17.98
N GLU A 26 -7.82 6.09 19.29
CA GLU A 26 -7.19 5.17 20.26
C GLU A 26 -7.49 3.70 19.93
N CYS A 27 -8.63 3.38 19.29
CA CYS A 27 -8.98 2.02 18.88
C CYS A 27 -8.07 1.43 17.76
N ASP A 28 -7.30 2.27 17.06
CA ASP A 28 -6.26 1.84 16.13
C ASP A 28 -4.89 1.71 16.75
N LYS A 29 -4.72 2.23 17.96
CA LYS A 29 -3.43 2.22 18.61
C LYS A 29 -3.05 0.79 18.94
N TYR A 30 -1.82 0.44 18.64
CA TYR A 30 -1.19 -0.79 19.08
C TYR A 30 0.31 -0.54 19.29
N ILE A 31 0.94 -1.37 20.13
CA ILE A 31 2.40 -1.35 20.27
C ILE A 31 3.00 -2.29 19.23
N ASP A 32 3.80 -1.72 18.34
CA ASP A 32 4.52 -2.48 17.32
C ASP A 32 5.64 -3.30 17.96
N LYS A 33 5.54 -4.63 17.90
CA LYS A 33 6.49 -5.54 18.58
C LYS A 33 7.93 -5.42 18.08
N VAL A 34 8.12 -4.94 16.86
CA VAL A 34 9.44 -4.81 16.25
C VAL A 34 10.13 -3.54 16.75
N SER A 35 9.45 -2.39 16.68
CA SER A 35 10.00 -1.08 17.04
C SER A 35 9.75 -0.64 18.49
N GLY A 36 8.82 -1.29 19.19
CA GLY A 36 8.34 -0.90 20.53
C GLY A 36 7.51 0.38 20.53
N ARG A 37 7.21 0.96 19.37
CA ARG A 37 6.52 2.24 19.24
C ARG A 37 5.01 2.04 19.16
N ALA A 38 4.27 3.03 19.66
CA ALA A 38 2.83 3.12 19.40
C ALA A 38 2.59 3.44 17.93
N LYS A 39 1.78 2.62 17.26
CA LYS A 39 1.36 2.78 15.87
C LYS A 39 -0.16 2.80 15.75
N ALA A 40 -0.66 3.42 14.69
CA ALA A 40 -2.06 3.40 14.30
C ALA A 40 -2.25 2.47 13.09
N ARG A 41 -3.03 1.40 13.25
CA ARG A 41 -3.46 0.54 12.13
C ARG A 41 -4.57 1.23 11.31
N ASN A 42 -4.94 0.63 10.17
CA ASN A 42 -6.05 1.09 9.34
C ASN A 42 -5.93 2.49 8.73
N GLN A 43 -4.73 3.04 8.62
CA GLN A 43 -4.51 4.31 7.93
C GLN A 43 -4.44 4.07 6.42
N LEU A 44 -4.82 5.07 5.63
CA LEU A 44 -4.90 4.98 4.17
C LEU A 44 -3.97 6.00 3.52
N SER A 45 -3.33 5.56 2.44
CA SER A 45 -2.59 6.42 1.53
C SER A 45 -3.17 6.27 0.13
N TRP A 46 -3.55 7.39 -0.46
CA TRP A 46 -4.23 7.44 -1.76
C TRP A 46 -3.23 7.73 -2.88
N TYR A 47 -3.30 6.94 -3.95
CA TYR A 47 -2.51 7.09 -5.17
C TYR A 47 -3.23 7.93 -6.22
N LEU A 48 -4.54 7.74 -6.32
CA LEU A 48 -5.43 8.48 -7.19
C LEU A 48 -6.64 8.88 -6.37
N LYS A 49 -7.06 10.14 -6.46
CA LYS A 49 -8.27 10.64 -5.80
C LYS A 49 -9.39 10.80 -6.81
N ARG A 50 -10.62 10.74 -6.31
CA ARG A 50 -11.80 11.11 -7.10
C ARG A 50 -11.65 12.58 -7.52
N GLY A 51 -11.92 12.86 -8.80
CA GLY A 51 -11.74 14.18 -9.41
C GLY A 51 -10.41 14.37 -10.13
N ASP A 52 -9.44 13.47 -9.96
CA ASP A 52 -8.16 13.55 -10.67
C ASP A 52 -8.35 13.23 -12.16
N ASN A 53 -7.66 13.98 -13.03
CA ASN A 53 -7.60 13.70 -14.46
C ASN A 53 -6.65 12.51 -14.71
N ILE A 54 -7.21 11.41 -15.18
CA ILE A 54 -6.50 10.16 -15.44
C ILE A 54 -5.54 10.30 -16.61
N ASP A 55 -5.87 11.13 -17.60
CA ASP A 55 -5.05 11.29 -18.82
C ASP A 55 -3.75 12.07 -18.55
N GLU A 56 -3.76 12.90 -17.52
CA GLU A 56 -2.61 13.68 -17.06
C GLU A 56 -1.89 13.01 -15.88
N ALA A 57 -2.44 11.92 -15.33
CA ALA A 57 -1.90 11.26 -14.16
C ALA A 57 -0.55 10.60 -14.51
N LYS A 58 0.51 11.21 -13.99
CA LYS A 58 1.85 10.61 -14.02
C LYS A 58 1.88 9.36 -13.13
N PRO A 59 2.76 8.39 -13.41
CA PRO A 59 2.97 7.26 -12.51
C PRO A 59 3.25 7.74 -11.08
N VAL A 60 2.50 7.20 -10.11
CA VAL A 60 2.66 7.52 -8.69
C VAL A 60 3.31 6.34 -7.99
N ARG A 61 4.51 6.54 -7.48
CA ARG A 61 5.27 5.52 -6.74
C ARG A 61 5.44 5.96 -5.29
N LEU A 62 4.93 5.18 -4.34
CA LEU A 62 5.11 5.44 -2.91
C LEU A 62 5.94 4.32 -2.27
N PRO A 63 6.90 4.67 -1.40
CA PRO A 63 7.75 3.70 -0.71
C PRO A 63 7.05 3.12 0.53
N TRP A 64 7.32 1.84 0.79
CA TRP A 64 6.78 1.09 1.92
C TRP A 64 7.84 0.18 2.52
N HIS A 65 7.59 -0.28 3.74
CA HIS A 65 8.40 -1.34 4.33
C HIS A 65 7.55 -2.31 5.13
N ILE A 66 8.08 -3.52 5.29
CA ILE A 66 7.55 -4.53 6.20
C ILE A 66 8.70 -5.20 6.96
N ASN A 67 8.46 -5.52 8.22
CA ASN A 67 9.37 -6.31 9.04
C ASN A 67 8.86 -7.76 9.07
N VAL A 68 9.67 -8.70 8.60
CA VAL A 68 9.30 -10.12 8.51
C VAL A 68 10.10 -10.96 9.49
N SER A 69 9.44 -11.88 10.18
CA SER A 69 10.09 -12.79 11.14
C SER A 69 11.01 -13.76 10.41
N THR A 70 12.25 -13.90 10.87
CA THR A 70 13.19 -14.88 10.28
C THR A 70 12.89 -16.31 10.69
N GLU A 71 12.15 -16.54 11.78
CA GLU A 71 11.65 -17.88 12.16
C GLU A 71 10.62 -18.38 11.15
N GLN A 72 9.72 -17.49 10.72
CA GLN A 72 8.66 -17.84 9.77
C GLN A 72 9.13 -17.80 8.32
N PHE A 73 9.98 -16.83 7.98
CA PHE A 73 10.47 -16.58 6.63
C PHE A 73 12.00 -16.42 6.63
N PRO A 74 12.75 -17.53 6.69
CA PRO A 74 14.21 -17.45 6.74
C PRO A 74 14.82 -16.90 5.45
N ASN A 75 14.30 -17.34 4.31
CA ASN A 75 14.91 -17.11 2.98
C ASN A 75 13.98 -16.47 1.95
N TYR A 76 12.67 -16.78 1.98
CA TYR A 76 11.74 -16.31 0.96
C TYR A 76 10.47 -15.72 1.58
N TYR A 77 9.96 -14.65 0.97
CA TYR A 77 8.75 -13.97 1.44
C TYR A 77 7.77 -13.67 0.28
N PRO A 78 6.52 -14.17 0.32
CA PRO A 78 5.49 -13.83 -0.66
C PRO A 78 4.90 -12.45 -0.35
N LEU A 79 5.44 -11.40 -0.97
CA LEU A 79 4.97 -10.04 -0.73
C LEU A 79 3.58 -9.86 -1.32
N SER A 80 2.70 -9.20 -0.58
CA SER A 80 1.39 -8.81 -1.07
C SER A 80 0.95 -7.45 -0.53
N ALA A 81 0.06 -6.79 -1.26
CA ALA A 81 -0.58 -5.54 -0.88
C ALA A 81 -2.03 -5.53 -1.34
N SER A 82 -2.91 -4.92 -0.54
CA SER A 82 -4.31 -4.70 -0.90
C SER A 82 -4.50 -3.28 -1.43
N ILE A 83 -5.28 -3.15 -2.49
CA ILE A 83 -5.74 -1.88 -3.02
C ILE A 83 -7.17 -1.65 -2.56
N PHE A 84 -7.38 -0.50 -1.93
CA PHE A 84 -8.65 -0.05 -1.39
C PHE A 84 -9.26 1.02 -2.27
N THR A 85 -10.59 1.02 -2.31
CA THR A 85 -11.40 1.94 -3.09
C THR A 85 -12.39 2.69 -2.21
N CYS A 86 -12.70 3.93 -2.57
CA CYS A 86 -13.69 4.77 -1.88
C CYS A 86 -14.33 5.74 -2.87
N ASN A 87 -15.64 5.95 -2.80
CA ASN A 87 -16.36 6.85 -3.70
C ASN A 87 -16.62 8.24 -3.10
N ASP A 88 -16.21 8.48 -1.86
CA ASP A 88 -16.40 9.78 -1.20
C ASP A 88 -15.60 10.86 -1.95
N ARG A 89 -16.15 12.08 -2.03
CA ARG A 89 -15.46 13.21 -2.68
C ARG A 89 -14.20 13.61 -1.91
N GLU A 90 -14.30 13.62 -0.59
CA GLU A 90 -13.17 13.79 0.32
C GLU A 90 -12.84 12.42 0.91
N PRO A 91 -11.80 11.73 0.41
CA PRO A 91 -11.51 10.39 0.87
C PRO A 91 -10.99 10.43 2.31
N PRO A 92 -11.42 9.49 3.17
CA PRO A 92 -10.98 9.43 4.55
C PRO A 92 -9.49 9.06 4.62
N THR A 93 -8.79 9.53 5.65
CA THR A 93 -7.39 9.16 5.94
C THR A 93 -7.27 7.81 6.65
N ARG A 94 -8.40 7.24 7.09
CA ARG A 94 -8.51 5.98 7.81
C ARG A 94 -9.57 5.11 7.14
N GLN A 95 -9.39 3.79 7.18
CA GLN A 95 -10.41 2.84 6.78
C GLN A 95 -11.66 2.97 7.65
N ILE A 96 -12.77 3.32 7.01
CA ILE A 96 -14.13 3.36 7.56
C ILE A 96 -15.04 2.53 6.65
N SER A 97 -16.34 2.46 6.97
CA SER A 97 -17.32 1.64 6.25
C SER A 97 -17.47 1.96 4.76
N THR A 98 -17.13 3.17 4.32
CA THR A 98 -17.18 3.58 2.91
C THR A 98 -15.97 3.10 2.09
N VAL A 99 -14.93 2.60 2.76
CA VAL A 99 -13.70 2.11 2.13
C VAL A 99 -13.78 0.60 1.95
N ARG A 100 -13.66 0.14 0.70
CA ARG A 100 -13.74 -1.28 0.34
C ARG A 100 -12.39 -1.78 -0.16
N GLN A 101 -12.08 -3.04 0.11
CA GLN A 101 -10.95 -3.68 -0.56
C GLN A 101 -11.40 -3.99 -2.00
N GLY A 102 -10.68 -3.45 -2.99
CA GLY A 102 -10.97 -3.63 -4.40
C GLY A 102 -10.18 -4.80 -5.00
N SER A 103 -8.85 -4.68 -5.03
CA SER A 103 -7.96 -5.72 -5.57
C SER A 103 -6.80 -6.03 -4.61
N SER A 104 -6.02 -7.04 -4.97
CA SER A 104 -4.80 -7.41 -4.26
C SER A 104 -3.70 -7.70 -5.26
N ILE A 105 -2.49 -7.29 -4.93
CA ILE A 105 -1.28 -7.51 -5.72
C ILE A 105 -0.41 -8.47 -4.93
N GLN A 106 0.18 -9.45 -5.60
CA GLN A 106 1.11 -10.38 -5.00
C GLN A 106 2.36 -10.45 -5.86
N SER A 107 3.50 -10.73 -5.25
CA SER A 107 4.71 -11.09 -5.97
C SER A 107 4.47 -12.37 -6.76
N GLU A 108 4.86 -12.40 -8.03
CA GLU A 108 4.74 -13.56 -8.93
C GLU A 108 5.46 -14.80 -8.38
N LYS A 109 6.58 -14.56 -7.69
CA LYS A 109 7.34 -15.57 -6.95
C LYS A 109 7.74 -15.00 -5.60
N PRO A 110 7.84 -15.82 -4.53
CA PRO A 110 8.38 -15.38 -3.25
C PRO A 110 9.75 -14.71 -3.42
N MET A 111 9.91 -13.51 -2.86
CA MET A 111 11.15 -12.75 -2.97
C MET A 111 12.25 -13.41 -2.15
N ASN A 112 13.46 -13.51 -2.72
CA ASN A 112 14.62 -13.92 -1.95
C ASN A 112 15.03 -12.80 -0.99
N ILE A 113 14.94 -13.08 0.30
CA ILE A 113 15.32 -12.20 1.41
C ILE A 113 16.51 -12.74 2.20
N SER A 114 17.20 -13.78 1.73
CA SER A 114 18.35 -14.40 2.41
C SER A 114 19.43 -13.37 2.76
N ASN A 115 19.70 -12.46 1.82
CA ASN A 115 20.78 -11.47 1.89
C ASN A 115 20.42 -10.21 2.69
N LEU A 116 19.17 -10.07 3.16
CA LEU A 116 18.79 -8.93 4.00
C LEU A 116 19.38 -9.10 5.40
N ARG A 117 19.93 -8.01 5.95
CA ARG A 117 20.47 -7.99 7.31
C ARG A 117 19.34 -8.23 8.31
N SER A 118 19.51 -9.24 9.15
CA SER A 118 18.61 -9.47 10.28
C SER A 118 18.90 -8.49 11.42
N PHE A 119 17.87 -8.14 12.17
CA PHE A 119 17.97 -7.33 13.39
C PHE A 119 17.01 -7.84 14.46
N LYS A 120 17.30 -7.52 15.72
CA LYS A 120 16.48 -7.92 16.87
C LYS A 120 15.39 -6.88 17.12
N GLY A 121 14.14 -7.31 17.16
CA GLY A 121 13.00 -6.48 17.55
C GLY A 121 12.95 -6.27 19.07
N THR A 122 12.08 -5.36 19.52
CA THR A 122 11.88 -5.10 20.96
C THR A 122 11.27 -6.28 21.72
N ASP A 123 10.61 -7.19 21.02
CA ASP A 123 10.11 -8.47 21.57
C ASP A 123 11.19 -9.57 21.66
N GLY A 124 12.42 -9.25 21.28
CA GLY A 124 13.57 -10.15 21.32
C GLY A 124 13.69 -11.10 20.13
N LYS A 125 12.77 -11.05 19.16
CA LYS A 125 12.80 -11.91 17.96
C LYS A 125 13.62 -11.30 16.84
N GLN A 126 14.05 -12.14 15.90
CA GLN A 126 14.82 -11.72 14.74
C GLN A 126 13.92 -11.41 13.54
N TYR A 127 14.16 -10.25 12.92
CA TYR A 127 13.42 -9.75 11.78
C TYR A 127 14.34 -9.34 10.63
N LYS A 128 13.80 -9.31 9.41
CA LYS A 128 14.39 -8.65 8.24
C LYS A 128 13.47 -7.52 7.80
N LYS A 129 14.04 -6.37 7.45
CA LYS A 129 13.29 -5.24 6.89
C LYS A 129 13.30 -5.33 5.37
N ILE A 130 12.13 -5.38 4.77
CA ILE A 130 11.94 -5.36 3.31
C ILE A 130 11.45 -3.97 2.95
N ASP A 131 12.26 -3.22 2.22
CA ASP A 131 11.86 -1.96 1.61
C ASP A 131 11.38 -2.23 0.16
N PHE A 132 10.17 -1.77 -0.16
CA PHE A 132 9.55 -1.95 -1.46
C PHE A 132 8.79 -0.68 -1.85
N SER A 133 8.19 -0.66 -3.04
CA SER A 133 7.25 0.40 -3.42
C SER A 133 6.05 -0.22 -4.10
N ILE A 134 4.92 0.47 -4.01
CA ILE A 134 3.78 0.21 -4.88
C ILE A 134 3.72 1.38 -5.85
N GLU A 135 3.69 1.06 -7.14
CA GLU A 135 3.58 2.01 -8.23
C GLU A 135 2.20 1.88 -8.88
N MET A 136 1.53 3.01 -9.09
CA MET A 136 0.28 3.10 -9.83
C MET A 136 0.53 3.80 -11.16
N THR A 137 0.09 3.18 -12.25
CA THR A 137 0.21 3.70 -13.61
C THR A 137 -1.13 3.60 -14.33
N VAL A 138 -1.46 4.61 -15.13
CA VAL A 138 -2.64 4.60 -16.00
C VAL A 138 -2.31 3.90 -17.31
N ILE A 139 -3.09 2.89 -17.68
CA ILE A 139 -2.98 2.15 -18.94
C ILE A 139 -4.36 2.16 -19.64
N GLY A 140 -4.55 3.11 -20.56
CA GLY A 140 -5.84 3.30 -21.23
C GLY A 140 -6.92 3.72 -20.21
N THR A 141 -7.88 2.84 -19.95
CA THR A 141 -8.94 3.02 -18.94
C THR A 141 -8.70 2.22 -17.66
N ALA A 142 -7.57 1.51 -17.55
CA ALA A 142 -7.21 0.73 -16.38
C ALA A 142 -6.16 1.45 -15.54
N LEU A 143 -6.19 1.18 -14.24
CA LEU A 143 -5.11 1.48 -13.31
C LEU A 143 -4.33 0.19 -13.07
N GLU A 144 -3.05 0.17 -13.42
CA GLU A 144 -2.14 -0.90 -13.04
C GLU A 144 -1.44 -0.53 -11.74
N PHE A 145 -1.48 -1.43 -10.77
CA PHE A 145 -0.67 -1.33 -9.57
C PHE A 145 0.41 -2.42 -9.58
N ALA A 146 1.67 -2.03 -9.41
CA ALA A 146 2.83 -2.92 -9.42
C ALA A 146 3.58 -2.89 -8.09
N LEU A 147 4.00 -4.07 -7.62
CA LEU A 147 4.99 -4.21 -6.55
C LEU A 147 6.39 -4.07 -7.13
N MET A 148 7.14 -3.12 -6.60
CA MET A 148 8.51 -2.82 -6.98
C MET A 148 9.45 -3.17 -5.84
N TYR A 149 10.44 -4.02 -6.10
CA TYR A 149 11.47 -4.41 -5.14
C TYR A 149 12.84 -4.38 -5.80
N GLN A 150 13.80 -3.68 -5.19
CA GLN A 150 15.16 -3.49 -5.73
C GLN A 150 15.17 -2.99 -7.19
N GLY A 151 14.27 -2.05 -7.51
CA GLY A 151 14.14 -1.46 -8.85
C GLY A 151 13.45 -2.36 -9.89
N LYS A 152 13.04 -3.58 -9.52
CA LYS A 152 12.37 -4.52 -10.42
C LYS A 152 10.88 -4.63 -10.05
N ARG A 153 10.04 -4.70 -11.07
CA ARG A 153 8.66 -5.15 -10.91
C ARG A 153 8.67 -6.64 -10.59
N ILE A 154 8.00 -7.01 -9.52
CA ILE A 154 7.94 -8.40 -9.03
C ILE A 154 6.52 -8.97 -8.98
N GLY A 155 5.52 -8.14 -9.28
CA GLY A 155 4.11 -8.53 -9.36
C GLY A 155 3.24 -7.32 -9.66
N HIS A 156 2.04 -7.55 -10.18
CA HIS A 156 1.12 -6.48 -10.56
C HIS A 156 -0.34 -6.95 -10.57
N SER A 157 -1.26 -5.99 -10.55
CA SER A 157 -2.70 -6.20 -10.73
C SER A 157 -3.30 -4.98 -11.42
N SER A 158 -4.29 -5.21 -12.28
CA SER A 158 -5.00 -4.14 -12.99
C SER A 158 -6.44 -4.03 -12.50
N VAL A 159 -6.93 -2.80 -12.36
CA VAL A 159 -8.31 -2.49 -11.99
C VAL A 159 -8.87 -1.50 -13.02
N ASN A 160 -10.07 -1.75 -13.52
CA ASN A 160 -10.74 -0.77 -14.39
C ASN A 160 -11.02 0.51 -13.60
N ALA A 161 -10.58 1.64 -14.12
CA ALA A 161 -10.87 2.93 -13.52
C ALA A 161 -12.37 3.22 -13.66
N GLN A 162 -12.99 3.69 -12.57
CA GLN A 162 -14.35 4.24 -12.65
C GLN A 162 -14.21 5.69 -13.15
N ILE A 163 -14.72 6.01 -14.34
CA ILE A 163 -14.49 7.30 -15.01
C ILE A 163 -15.79 8.04 -15.37
N ASP A 164 -15.72 9.38 -15.39
CA ASP A 164 -16.63 10.28 -16.12
C ASP A 164 -16.16 10.43 -17.58
N LEU A 165 -17.11 10.52 -18.52
CA LEU A 165 -16.88 10.89 -19.92
C LEU A 165 -17.41 12.31 -20.16
#